data_AF-A0A143YSS1-F1
#
_entry.id   AF-A0A143YSS1-F1
#
_cell.length_a   1.000
_cell.length_b   1.000
_cell.length_c   1.000
_cell.angle_alpha   90.00
_cell.angle_beta   90.00
_cell.angle_gamma   90.00
#
_symmetry.space_group_name_H-M   'P 1'
#
loop_
_entity.id
_entity.type
_entity.pdbx_description
1 polymer ?
#
loop_
_entity_poly.entity_id
_entity_poly.type
_entity_poly.pdbx_seq_one_letter_code
_entity_poly.pdbx_strand_id
1 'polypeptide(L)'
;MPITIFYLFLSQLMLFGIIRVYENQLYLYRLTENHYKAQTLLAYTDYWLRDRNKAATPENQIVPAVLSFEEGTVRCSVDAGGKVTATVTLQNNYSETQVTEIFTQERPD
;
A
#
# COMPACT_ATOMS: atom_id res chain seq x y z
N MET A 1 10.54 34.55 41.38
CA MET A 1 11.27 33.27 41.49
C MET A 1 10.36 32.03 41.34
N PRO A 2 9.25 31.84 42.07
CA PRO A 2 8.39 30.65 41.89
C PRO A 2 7.54 30.71 40.60
N ILE A 3 7.07 31.90 40.23
CA ILE A 3 6.25 32.14 39.04
C ILE A 3 7.02 31.83 37.73
N THR A 4 8.31 32.19 37.68
CA THR A 4 9.18 31.92 36.52
C THR A 4 9.43 30.43 36.31
N ILE A 5 9.56 29.64 37.38
CA ILE A 5 9.72 28.19 37.32
C ILE A 5 8.43 27.53 36.81
N PHE A 6 7.27 28.02 37.26
CA PHE A 6 5.98 27.56 36.77
C PHE A 6 5.82 27.78 35.26
N TYR A 7 6.17 28.96 34.74
CA TYR A 7 6.12 29.23 33.31
C TYR A 7 7.14 28.42 32.50
N LEU A 8 8.33 28.14 33.05
CA LEU A 8 9.32 27.24 32.44
C LEU A 8 8.81 25.80 32.34
N PHE A 9 8.14 25.32 33.39
CA PHE A 9 7.55 23.98 33.39
C PHE A 9 6.37 23.89 32.40
N LEU A 10 5.52 24.93 32.38
CA LEU A 10 4.39 24.99 31.45
C LEU A 10 4.85 25.06 29.99
N SER A 11 5.91 25.82 29.70
CA SER A 11 6.48 25.88 28.34
C SER A 11 7.12 24.56 27.93
N GLN A 12 7.77 23.83 28.85
CA GLN A 12 8.28 22.48 28.58
C GLN A 12 7.15 21.50 28.28
N LEU A 13 6.06 21.49 29.05
CA LEU A 13 4.90 20.63 28.79
C LEU A 13 4.25 20.93 27.44
N MET A 14 4.08 22.22 27.10
CA MET A 14 3.60 22.65 25.78
C MET A 14 4.51 22.16 24.66
N LEU A 15 5.83 22.35 24.80
CA LEU A 15 6.80 21.94 23.79
C LEU A 15 6.77 20.42 23.58
N PHE A 16 6.79 19.63 24.65
CA PHE A 16 6.71 18.17 24.54
C PHE A 16 5.38 17.70 23.97
N GLY A 17 4.28 18.37 24.32
CA GLY A 17 2.97 18.10 23.74
C GLY A 17 2.97 18.29 22.22
N ILE A 18 3.49 19.43 21.74
CA ILE A 18 3.59 19.72 20.30
C ILE A 18 4.47 18.70 19.58
N ILE A 19 5.64 18.37 20.15
CA ILE A 19 6.56 17.38 19.57
C ILE A 19 5.86 16.03 19.39
N ARG A 20 5.18 15.53 20.44
CA ARG A 20 4.46 14.25 20.37
C ARG A 20 3.35 14.23 19.33
N VAL A 21 2.58 15.32 19.22
CA VAL A 21 1.54 15.44 18.21
C VAL A 21 2.14 15.42 16.81
N TYR A 22 3.25 16.15 16.60
CA TYR A 22 3.91 16.21 15.30
C TYR A 22 4.52 14.86 14.89
N GLU A 23 5.17 14.15 15.82
CA GLU A 23 5.67 12.79 15.59
C GLU A 23 4.55 11.84 15.15
N ASN A 24 3.40 11.90 15.82
CA ASN A 24 2.25 11.07 15.47
C ASN A 24 1.66 11.44 14.09
N GLN A 25 1.55 12.74 13.78
CA GLN A 25 1.09 13.20 12.47
C GLN A 25 2.04 12.77 11.35
N LEU A 26 3.35 12.88 11.56
CA LEU A 26 4.35 12.44 10.59
C LEU A 26 4.31 10.92 10.37
N TYR A 27 4.12 10.15 11.45
CA TYR A 27 3.95 8.71 11.37
C TYR A 27 2.72 8.34 10.53
N LEU A 28 1.57 8.96 10.81
CA LEU A 28 0.34 8.75 10.05
C LEU A 28 0.52 9.15 8.58
N TYR A 29 1.17 10.28 8.30
CA TYR A 29 1.43 10.72 6.93
C TYR A 29 2.25 9.69 6.15
N ARG A 30 3.35 9.20 6.72
CA ARG A 30 4.18 8.16 6.09
C ARG A 30 3.42 6.87 5.87
N LEU A 31 2.58 6.47 6.82
CA LEU A 31 1.74 5.27 6.69
C LEU A 31 0.75 5.43 5.53
N THR A 32 0.08 6.58 5.43
CA THR A 32 -0.86 6.86 4.34
C THR A 32 -0.15 6.94 2.98
N GLU A 33 1.02 7.57 2.91
CA GLU A 33 1.82 7.65 1.70
C GLU A 33 2.19 6.26 1.19
N ASN A 34 2.65 5.38 2.08
CA ASN A 34 2.99 4.00 1.75
C ASN A 34 1.77 3.21 1.27
N HIS A 35 0.62 3.36 1.93
CA HIS A 35 -0.62 2.73 1.53
C HIS A 35 -1.03 3.15 0.11
N TYR A 36 -1.02 4.46 -0.19
CA TYR A 36 -1.35 4.95 -1.53
C TYR A 36 -0.36 4.46 -2.59
N LYS A 37 0.94 4.43 -2.28
CA LYS A 37 1.97 3.90 -3.19
C LYS A 37 1.74 2.42 -3.50
N ALA A 38 1.50 1.60 -2.47
CA ALA A 38 1.20 0.18 -2.63
C ALA A 38 -0.09 -0.04 -3.43
N GLN A 39 -1.16 0.70 -3.14
CA GLN A 39 -2.43 0.60 -3.86
C GLN A 39 -2.29 1.01 -5.34
N THR A 40 -1.49 2.04 -5.63
CA THR A 40 -1.24 2.48 -7.02
C THR A 40 -0.47 1.41 -7.80
N LEU A 41 0.54 0.79 -7.16
CA LEU A 41 1.27 -0.34 -7.74
C LEU A 41 0.35 -1.53 -8.01
N LEU A 42 -0.55 -1.86 -7.08
CA LEU A 42 -1.55 -2.92 -7.26
C LEU A 42 -2.48 -2.63 -8.44
N ALA A 43 -3.02 -1.41 -8.51
CA ALA A 43 -3.87 -1.00 -9.62
C ALA A 43 -3.14 -1.06 -10.96
N TYR A 44 -1.87 -0.66 -11.01
CA TYR A 44 -1.06 -0.78 -12.22
C TYR A 44 -0.83 -2.24 -12.61
N THR A 45 -0.57 -3.12 -11.64
CA THR A 45 -0.42 -4.56 -11.91
C THR A 45 -1.72 -5.20 -12.40
N ASP A 46 -2.88 -4.84 -11.82
CA ASP A 46 -4.19 -5.32 -12.31
C ASP A 46 -4.44 -4.84 -13.74
N TYR A 47 -4.20 -3.57 -14.03
CA TYR A 47 -4.34 -3.04 -15.39
C TYR A 47 -3.42 -3.75 -16.38
N TRP A 48 -2.15 -3.94 -16.03
CA TRP A 48 -1.19 -4.65 -16.87
C TRP A 48 -1.59 -6.11 -17.11
N LEU A 49 -2.08 -6.80 -16.08
CA LEU A 49 -2.59 -8.17 -16.17
C LEU A 49 -3.81 -8.26 -17.09
N ARG A 50 -4.76 -7.32 -16.98
CA ARG A 50 -5.95 -7.25 -17.83
C ARG A 50 -5.60 -6.95 -19.28
N ASP A 51 -4.70 -6.01 -19.54
CA ASP A 51 -4.27 -5.64 -20.89
C ASP A 51 -3.55 -6.82 -21.58
N ARG A 52 -2.62 -7.48 -20.87
CA ARG A 52 -1.88 -8.62 -21.39
C ARG A 52 -2.74 -9.87 -21.63
N ASN A 53 -3.76 -10.09 -20.79
CA ASN A 53 -4.64 -11.25 -20.89
C ASN A 53 -5.95 -10.95 -21.63
N LYS A 54 -6.10 -9.76 -22.24
CA LYS A 54 -7.34 -9.32 -22.93
C LYS A 54 -7.78 -10.26 -24.07
N ALA A 55 -6.83 -10.93 -24.71
CA ALA A 55 -7.06 -11.90 -25.78
C ALA A 55 -6.69 -13.35 -25.39
N ALA A 56 -6.30 -13.57 -24.13
CA ALA A 56 -5.84 -14.88 -23.66
C ALA A 56 -7.01 -15.70 -23.11
N THR A 57 -7.08 -16.98 -23.50
CA THR A 57 -7.98 -17.96 -22.87
C THR A 57 -7.53 -18.24 -21.43
N PRO A 58 -8.44 -18.65 -20.52
CA PRO A 58 -8.13 -18.91 -19.11
C PRO A 58 -6.95 -19.88 -18.88
N GLU A 59 -6.75 -20.82 -19.80
CA GLU A 59 -5.70 -21.83 -19.76
C GLU A 59 -4.30 -21.31 -20.17
N ASN A 60 -4.21 -20.14 -20.80
CA ASN A 60 -2.97 -19.60 -21.37
C ASN A 60 -2.59 -18.23 -20.78
N GLN A 61 -3.08 -17.94 -19.57
CA GLN A 61 -2.82 -16.66 -18.89
C GLN A 61 -1.34 -16.50 -18.52
N ILE A 62 -0.81 -15.32 -18.83
CA ILE A 62 0.54 -14.92 -18.43
C ILE A 62 0.40 -14.15 -17.12
N VAL A 63 0.65 -14.83 -16.01
CA VAL A 63 0.80 -14.21 -14.69
C VAL A 63 2.28 -14.23 -14.30
N PRO A 64 2.98 -13.09 -14.34
CA PRO A 64 4.36 -13.03 -13.89
C PRO A 64 4.42 -13.27 -12.38
N ALA A 65 5.27 -14.18 -11.93
CA ALA A 65 5.45 -14.46 -10.49
C ALA A 65 5.91 -13.23 -9.71
N VAL A 66 6.64 -12.31 -10.37
CA VAL A 66 7.17 -11.09 -9.79
C VAL A 66 7.15 -9.96 -10.82
N LEU A 67 6.60 -8.80 -10.46
CA LEU A 67 6.70 -7.52 -11.15
C LEU A 67 7.54 -6.57 -10.29
N SER A 68 8.66 -6.09 -10.84
CA SER A 68 9.55 -5.16 -10.13
C SER A 68 9.30 -3.73 -10.60
N PHE A 69 9.09 -2.83 -9.66
CA PHE A 69 8.95 -1.39 -9.88
C PHE A 69 10.02 -0.65 -9.10
N GLU A 70 10.27 0.60 -9.46
CA GLU A 70 11.29 1.43 -8.79
C GLU A 70 11.01 1.57 -7.29
N GLU A 71 9.74 1.73 -6.89
CA GLU A 71 9.36 1.90 -5.48
C GLU A 71 9.14 0.57 -4.70
N GLY A 72 9.10 -0.57 -5.37
CA GLY A 72 8.79 -1.84 -4.70
C GLY A 72 8.60 -3.02 -5.64
N THR A 73 8.39 -4.19 -5.04
CA THR A 73 8.18 -5.43 -5.78
C THR A 73 6.77 -5.94 -5.54
N VAL A 74 6.07 -6.35 -6.61
CA VAL A 74 4.76 -7.00 -6.53
C VAL A 74 4.93 -8.47 -6.85
N ARG A 75 4.55 -9.35 -5.93
CA ARG A 75 4.51 -10.80 -6.15
C ARG A 75 3.09 -11.21 -6.47
N CYS A 76 2.90 -11.91 -7.58
CA CYS A 76 1.59 -12.41 -7.98
C CYS A 76 1.58 -13.93 -7.85
N SER A 77 0.59 -14.48 -7.13
CA SER A 77 0.33 -15.92 -7.05
C SER A 77 -1.09 -16.21 -7.49
N VAL A 78 -1.26 -17.22 -8.34
CA VAL A 78 -2.57 -17.69 -8.80
C VAL A 78 -3.03 -18.81 -7.88
N ASP A 79 -4.24 -18.71 -7.35
CA ASP A 79 -4.88 -19.77 -6.56
C ASP A 79 -5.64 -20.75 -7.46
N ALA A 80 -5.90 -21.96 -6.98
CA ALA A 80 -6.49 -23.07 -7.76
C ALA A 80 -7.88 -22.76 -8.37
N GLY A 81 -8.54 -21.69 -7.91
CA GLY A 81 -9.80 -21.17 -8.45
C GLY A 81 -9.67 -20.02 -9.46
N GLY A 82 -8.47 -19.72 -9.96
CA GLY A 82 -8.24 -18.64 -10.95
C GLY A 82 -8.22 -17.23 -10.36
N LYS A 83 -8.15 -17.09 -9.03
CA LYS A 83 -7.97 -15.79 -8.35
C LYS A 83 -6.48 -15.45 -8.29
N VAL A 84 -6.12 -14.18 -8.49
CA VAL A 84 -4.73 -13.73 -8.42
C VAL A 84 -4.54 -12.90 -7.15
N THR A 85 -3.72 -13.42 -6.25
CA THR A 85 -3.27 -12.67 -5.08
C THR A 85 -2.02 -11.89 -5.46
N ALA A 86 -2.11 -10.57 -5.38
CA ALA A 86 -0.97 -9.67 -5.58
C ALA A 86 -0.54 -9.11 -4.22
N THR A 87 0.70 -9.38 -3.85
CA THR A 87 1.32 -8.84 -2.64
C THR A 87 2.39 -7.84 -3.04
N VAL A 88 2.22 -6.58 -2.62
CA VAL A 88 3.24 -5.55 -2.77
C VAL A 88 4.15 -5.55 -1.55
N THR A 89 5.44 -5.37 -1.81
CA THR A 89 6.43 -5.03 -0.81
C THR A 89 7.18 -3.80 -1.29
N LEU A 90 6.99 -2.68 -0.60
CA LEU A 90 7.73 -1.44 -0.86
C LEU A 90 9.17 -1.53 -0.31
N GLN A 91 10.07 -0.68 -0.80
CA GLN A 91 11.47 -0.65 -0.36
C GLN A 91 11.66 -0.42 1.16
N ASN A 92 10.68 0.18 1.83
CA ASN A 92 10.71 0.43 3.27
C ASN A 92 10.12 -0.72 4.11
N ASN A 93 10.01 -1.92 3.54
CA ASN A 93 9.41 -3.12 4.14
C ASN A 93 7.92 -3.01 4.47
N TYR A 94 7.24 -1.94 4.04
CA TYR A 94 5.78 -1.90 4.08
C TYR A 94 5.23 -2.90 3.06
N SER A 95 4.29 -3.75 3.48
CA SER A 95 3.68 -4.74 2.62
C SER A 95 2.16 -4.67 2.71
N GLU A 96 1.52 -4.76 1.56
CA GLU A 96 0.07 -4.79 1.44
C GLU A 96 -0.30 -5.88 0.43
N THR A 97 -1.28 -6.70 0.79
CA THR A 97 -1.78 -7.79 -0.04
C THR A 97 -3.20 -7.49 -0.46
N GLN A 98 -3.44 -7.52 -1.77
CA GLN A 98 -4.77 -7.42 -2.32
C GLN A 98 -5.06 -8.67 -3.16
N VAL A 99 -6.25 -9.24 -2.93
CA VAL A 99 -6.76 -10.33 -3.74
C VAL A 99 -7.54 -9.70 -4.90
N THR A 100 -7.06 -9.91 -6.11
CA THR A 100 -7.69 -9.41 -7.32
C THR A 100 -8.29 -10.57 -8.09
N GLU A 101 -9.60 -10.51 -8.34
CA GLU A 101 -10.30 -11.46 -9.20
C GLU A 101 -10.14 -11.00 -10.65
N ILE A 102 -9.43 -11.77 -11.48
CA ILE A 102 -9.26 -11.46 -12.90
C ILE A 102 -10.60 -11.56 -13.67
N PHE A 103 -11.60 -12.23 -13.08
CA PHE A 103 -12.93 -12.36 -13.65
C PHE A 103 -14.00 -11.66 -12.79
N THR A 104 -14.38 -10.44 -13.19
CA THR A 104 -15.79 -10.06 -13.15
C THR A 104 -16.39 -10.58 -14.44
N GLN A 105 -17.06 -11.73 -14.39
CA GLN A 105 -17.98 -12.11 -15.45
C GLN A 105 -19.17 -11.14 -15.32
N GLU A 106 -19.11 -9.99 -16.00
CA GLU A 106 -20.32 -9.20 -16.27
C GLU A 106 -21.24 -10.11 -17.07
N ARG A 107 -22.22 -10.68 -16.38
CA ARG A 107 -23.35 -11.39 -16.95
C ARG A 107 -24.17 -10.36 -17.73
N PRO A 108 -24.31 -10.48 -19.05
CA PRO A 108 -25.28 -9.66 -19.76
C PRO A 108 -26.69 -10.22 -19.47
N ASP A 109 -27.55 -9.39 -18.89
CA ASP A 109 -29.00 -9.59 -18.89
C ASP A 109 -29.59 -9.21 -20.26
#